data_AF-A0A2N9N8E6-F1
#
_entry.id   AF-A0A2N9N8E6-F1
#
_cell.length_a   1.000
_cell.length_b   1.000
_cell.length_c   1.000
_cell.angle_alpha   90.00
_cell.angle_beta   90.00
_cell.angle_gamma   90.00
#
_symmetry.space_group_name_H-M   'P 1'
#
loop_
_entity.id
_entity.type
_entity.pdbx_description
1 polymer ?
#
loop_
_entity_poly.entity_id
_entity_poly.type
_entity_poly.pdbx_seq_one_letter_code
_entity_poly.pdbx_strand_id
1 'polypeptide(L)'
;MKEDDRGYLLTEGSTRKIAENVLRDFQKLFPGSNVDPIEVHIYRRGHPLYMSTPGLYTTVQPLVREPMDRVFFANTDSEGPESTTNKGILAAHRAVKQVEHRLAGKPMPKHAGVAG
;
A
#
# COMPACT_ATOMS: atom_id res chain seq x y z
N MET A 1 10.53 -12.09 3.05
CA MET A 1 11.13 -12.73 1.87
C MET A 1 12.60 -12.38 1.90
N LYS A 2 13.52 -13.36 1.87
CA LYS A 2 14.96 -13.03 1.82
C LYS A 2 15.24 -12.35 0.48
N GLU A 3 16.26 -11.50 0.41
CA GLU A 3 16.61 -10.81 -0.86
C GLU A 3 16.79 -11.82 -2.00
N ASP A 4 17.42 -12.96 -1.71
CA ASP A 4 17.64 -14.07 -2.65
C ASP A 4 16.33 -14.64 -3.25
N ASP A 5 15.21 -14.52 -2.54
CA ASP A 5 13.93 -15.06 -2.98
C ASP A 5 13.17 -14.08 -3.90
N ARG A 6 13.57 -12.80 -4.01
CA ARG A 6 12.81 -11.77 -4.77
C ARG A 6 12.66 -12.11 -6.25
N GLY A 7 13.65 -12.83 -6.80
CA GLY A 7 13.68 -13.31 -8.18
C GLY A 7 12.85 -14.57 -8.43
N TYR A 8 12.37 -15.24 -7.38
CA TYR A 8 11.73 -16.55 -7.51
C TYR A 8 10.52 -16.49 -8.43
N LEU A 9 9.60 -15.55 -8.22
CA LEU A 9 8.44 -15.32 -9.08
C LEU A 9 8.75 -14.57 -10.40
N LEU A 10 10.01 -14.34 -10.75
CA LEU A 10 10.40 -13.72 -12.03
C LEU A 10 10.66 -14.75 -13.13
N THR A 11 10.66 -16.05 -12.79
CA THR A 11 10.86 -17.13 -13.76
C THR A 11 9.59 -17.94 -13.95
N GLU A 12 9.39 -18.44 -15.17
CA GLU A 12 8.22 -19.25 -15.50
C GLU A 12 8.15 -20.52 -14.64
N GLY A 13 9.26 -21.26 -14.51
CA GLY A 13 9.31 -22.53 -13.77
C GLY A 13 8.92 -22.38 -12.30
N SER A 14 9.44 -21.36 -11.63
CA SER A 14 9.11 -21.08 -10.23
C SER A 14 7.68 -20.57 -10.04
N THR A 15 7.16 -19.78 -10.99
CA THR A 15 5.78 -19.29 -10.97
C THR A 15 4.79 -20.45 -11.16
N ARG A 16 5.07 -21.34 -12.12
CA ARG A 16 4.29 -22.57 -12.36
C ARG A 16 4.26 -23.47 -11.12
N LYS A 17 5.41 -23.66 -10.48
CA LYS A 17 5.49 -24.43 -9.22
C LYS A 17 4.66 -23.82 -8.09
N ILE A 18 4.59 -22.48 -7.99
CA ILE A 18 3.69 -21.83 -7.02
C ILE A 18 2.23 -22.04 -7.40
N ALA A 19 1.87 -21.92 -8.68
CA ALA A 19 0.51 -22.20 -9.13
C ALA A 19 0.08 -23.63 -8.78
N GLU A 20 0.92 -24.65 -9.05
CA GLU A 20 0.67 -26.05 -8.66
C GLU A 20 0.44 -26.21 -7.14
N ASN A 21 1.23 -25.51 -6.32
CA ASN A 21 1.06 -25.54 -4.87
C ASN A 21 -0.27 -24.91 -4.44
N VAL A 22 -0.63 -23.76 -5.02
CA VAL A 22 -1.91 -23.08 -4.76
C VAL A 22 -3.08 -24.00 -5.12
N LEU A 23 -3.03 -24.68 -6.28
CA LEU A 23 -4.04 -25.64 -6.70
C LEU A 23 -4.22 -26.77 -5.69
N ARG A 24 -3.10 -27.42 -5.31
CA ARG A 24 -3.11 -28.52 -4.35
C ARG A 24 -3.67 -28.09 -3.00
N ASP A 25 -3.32 -26.90 -2.53
CA ASP A 25 -3.80 -26.42 -1.23
C ASP A 25 -5.26 -25.96 -1.29
N PHE A 26 -5.70 -25.37 -2.40
CA PHE A 26 -7.11 -25.03 -2.64
C PHE A 26 -8.02 -26.27 -2.61
N GLN A 27 -7.61 -27.36 -3.29
CA GLN A 27 -8.35 -28.63 -3.29
C GLN A 27 -8.53 -29.23 -1.89
N LYS A 28 -7.57 -29.02 -0.97
CA LYS A 28 -7.70 -29.46 0.44
C LYS A 28 -8.74 -28.65 1.21
N LEU A 29 -8.89 -27.36 0.90
CA LEU A 29 -9.80 -26.44 1.60
C LEU A 29 -11.26 -26.61 1.13
N PHE A 30 -11.47 -27.21 -0.04
CA PHE A 30 -12.80 -27.40 -0.62
C PHE A 30 -13.07 -28.87 -1.01
N PRO A 31 -13.09 -29.80 -0.03
CA PRO A 31 -13.32 -31.22 -0.29
C PRO A 31 -14.77 -31.42 -0.75
N GLY A 32 -14.97 -31.46 -2.07
CA GLY A 32 -16.28 -31.59 -2.69
C GLY A 32 -16.44 -30.83 -4.01
N SER A 33 -15.60 -29.83 -4.29
CA SER A 33 -15.53 -29.32 -5.66
C SER A 33 -14.80 -30.34 -6.51
N ASN A 34 -15.54 -31.11 -7.31
CA ASN A 34 -14.99 -31.92 -8.39
C ASN A 34 -14.57 -31.02 -9.57
N VAL A 35 -13.98 -29.88 -9.27
CA VAL A 35 -13.65 -28.79 -10.19
C VAL A 35 -12.14 -28.61 -10.14
N ASP A 36 -11.49 -28.98 -11.22
CA ASP A 36 -10.10 -28.64 -11.45
C ASP A 36 -10.02 -27.14 -11.77
N PRO A 37 -9.24 -26.34 -11.02
CA PRO A 37 -9.12 -24.93 -11.33
C PRO A 37 -8.41 -24.77 -12.68
N ILE A 38 -9.02 -23.98 -13.57
CA ILE A 38 -8.59 -23.83 -14.97
C ILE A 38 -7.33 -22.96 -15.07
N GLU A 39 -7.20 -21.96 -14.20
CA GLU A 39 -6.13 -20.96 -14.28
C GLU A 39 -5.80 -20.36 -12.91
N VAL A 40 -4.53 -20.02 -12.69
CA VAL A 40 -4.06 -19.32 -11.48
C VAL A 40 -3.35 -18.03 -11.90
N HIS A 41 -3.92 -16.89 -11.52
CA HIS A 41 -3.31 -15.58 -11.75
C HIS A 41 -2.60 -15.11 -10.49
N ILE A 42 -1.27 -15.00 -10.57
CA ILE A 42 -0.44 -14.50 -9.47
C ILE A 42 -0.05 -13.05 -9.77
N TYR A 43 -0.69 -12.11 -9.09
CA TYR A 43 -0.35 -10.71 -9.19
C TYR A 43 0.69 -10.34 -8.14
N ARG A 44 1.91 -10.01 -8.58
CA ARG A 44 2.87 -9.33 -7.72
C ARG A 44 2.51 -7.86 -7.66
N ARG A 45 2.40 -7.30 -6.46
CA ARG A 45 2.51 -5.85 -6.31
C ARG A 45 3.95 -5.45 -6.64
N GLY A 46 4.12 -4.69 -7.72
CA GLY A 46 5.41 -4.08 -8.09
C GLY A 46 5.81 -2.92 -7.19
N HIS A 47 4.88 -2.41 -6.38
CA HIS A 47 5.15 -1.41 -5.34
C HIS A 47 5.26 -2.07 -3.96
N PRO A 48 6.16 -1.58 -3.09
CA PRO A 48 6.22 -1.98 -1.69
C PRO A 48 4.83 -1.88 -1.06
N LEU A 49 4.40 -2.96 -0.39
CA LEU A 49 3.24 -2.89 0.46
C LEU A 49 3.60 -2.04 1.68
N TYR A 50 2.76 -1.05 1.99
CA TYR A 50 2.91 -0.27 3.22
C TYR A 50 3.06 -1.22 4.41
N MET A 51 4.15 -1.05 5.16
CA MET A 51 4.41 -1.77 6.39
C MET A 51 4.36 -0.80 7.55
N SER A 52 3.38 -0.95 8.43
CA SER A 52 3.34 -0.20 9.68
C SER A 52 4.42 -0.73 10.62
N THR A 53 5.48 0.06 10.83
CA THR A 53 6.52 -0.21 11.82
C THR A 53 6.31 0.66 13.06
N PRO A 54 6.83 0.26 14.24
CA PRO A 54 6.76 1.10 15.43
C PRO A 54 7.26 2.53 15.15
N GLY A 55 6.47 3.53 15.56
CA GLY A 55 6.78 4.95 15.35
C GLY A 55 6.47 5.50 13.94
N LEU A 56 6.08 4.66 12.97
CA LEU A 56 5.78 5.14 11.61
C LEU A 56 4.58 6.08 11.61
N TYR A 57 3.44 5.65 12.17
CA TYR A 57 2.21 6.44 12.18
C TYR A 57 2.29 7.70 13.06
N THR A 58 2.95 7.59 14.21
CA THR A 58 2.95 8.64 15.24
C THR A 58 4.10 9.64 15.10
N THR A 59 5.22 9.24 14.49
CA THR A 59 6.43 10.08 14.42
C THR A 59 6.84 10.38 12.98
N VAL A 60 6.94 9.36 12.12
CA VAL A 60 7.49 9.53 10.76
C VAL A 60 6.46 10.11 9.79
N GLN A 61 5.27 9.53 9.71
CA GLN A 61 4.24 9.98 8.77
C GLN A 61 3.81 11.43 8.95
N PRO A 62 3.66 11.98 10.18
CA PRO A 62 3.42 13.41 10.37
C PRO A 62 4.47 14.30 9.69
N LEU A 63 5.75 13.91 9.74
CA LEU A 63 6.84 14.65 9.09
C LEU A 63 6.76 14.54 7.56
N VAL A 64 6.43 13.36 7.04
CA VAL A 64 6.32 13.11 5.59
C VAL A 64 5.09 13.78 4.96
N ARG A 65 4.07 14.12 5.77
CA ARG A 65 2.87 14.84 5.31
C ARG A 65 3.12 16.32 5.03
N GLU A 66 4.18 16.88 5.60
CA GLU A 66 4.50 18.30 5.48
C GLU A 66 4.90 18.63 4.03
N PRO A 67 4.29 19.64 3.41
CA PRO A 67 4.64 20.03 2.07
C PRO A 67 5.99 20.74 2.02
N MET A 68 6.72 20.52 0.92
CA MET A 68 8.01 21.13 0.66
C MET A 68 7.85 22.23 -0.40
N ASP A 69 7.60 23.46 0.04
CA ASP A 69 7.33 24.63 -0.80
C ASP A 69 6.14 24.43 -1.78
N ARG A 70 6.43 23.93 -2.99
CA ARG A 70 5.44 23.64 -4.05
C ARG A 70 5.24 22.14 -4.29
N VAL A 71 5.83 21.29 -3.45
CA VAL A 71 5.68 19.83 -3.49
C VAL A 71 4.76 19.39 -2.35
N PHE A 72 3.70 18.64 -2.69
CA PHE A 72 2.67 18.20 -1.75
C PHE A 72 2.52 16.68 -1.79
N PHE A 73 2.40 16.05 -0.63
CA PHE A 73 2.35 14.60 -0.49
C PHE A 73 0.91 14.13 -0.23
N ALA A 74 0.41 13.21 -1.06
CA ALA A 74 -1.01 12.83 -1.11
C ALA A 74 -1.25 11.31 -1.23
N ASN A 75 -0.28 10.47 -0.85
CA ASN A 75 -0.47 9.02 -0.90
C ASN A 75 -1.09 8.47 0.40
N THR A 76 -1.59 7.24 0.36
CA THR A 76 -2.08 6.50 1.53
C THR A 76 -1.03 6.39 2.65
N ASP A 77 0.24 6.26 2.28
CA ASP A 77 1.39 6.23 3.19
C ASP A 77 1.60 7.54 3.95
N SER A 78 0.98 8.62 3.46
CA SER A 78 0.94 9.92 4.09
C SER A 78 -0.30 10.10 4.96
N GLU A 79 -1.05 9.07 5.38
CA GLU A 79 -2.28 9.25 6.21
C GLU A 79 -2.44 8.19 7.31
N GLY A 80 -2.08 6.93 7.04
CA GLY A 80 -2.02 5.86 8.04
C GLY A 80 -3.25 5.71 8.97
N PRO A 81 -3.18 4.85 10.00
CA PRO A 81 -2.14 3.84 10.24
C PRO A 81 -2.19 2.69 9.23
N GLU A 82 -3.22 2.64 8.38
CA GLU A 82 -3.44 1.64 7.35
C GLU A 82 -3.47 2.27 5.96
N SER A 83 -3.00 1.53 4.95
CA SER A 83 -3.06 1.95 3.56
C SER A 83 -4.41 1.56 2.94
N THR A 84 -5.42 2.41 3.14
CA THR A 84 -6.77 2.22 2.59
C THR A 84 -7.09 3.26 1.52
N THR A 85 -7.99 2.90 0.58
CA THR A 85 -8.47 3.83 -0.45
C THR A 85 -9.03 5.13 0.14
N ASN A 86 -9.82 5.02 1.22
CA ASN A 86 -10.40 6.17 1.91
C ASN A 86 -9.31 7.13 2.43
N LYS A 87 -8.23 6.59 3.00
CA LYS A 87 -7.08 7.39 3.46
C LYS A 87 -6.38 8.07 2.29
N GLY A 88 -6.24 7.43 1.13
CA GLY A 88 -5.70 8.05 -0.08
C GLY A 88 -6.54 9.23 -0.56
N ILE A 89 -7.87 9.10 -0.53
CA ILE A 89 -8.79 10.20 -0.88
C ILE A 89 -8.63 11.38 0.10
N LEU A 90 -8.55 11.09 1.40
CA LEU A 90 -8.32 12.13 2.42
C LEU A 90 -6.98 12.85 2.22
N ALA A 91 -5.92 12.10 1.88
CA ALA A 91 -4.60 12.64 1.56
C ALA A 91 -4.67 13.62 0.38
N ALA A 92 -5.38 13.23 -0.68
CA ALA A 92 -5.59 14.07 -1.86
C ALA A 92 -6.34 15.36 -1.51
N HIS A 93 -7.45 15.27 -0.78
CA HIS A 93 -8.20 16.45 -0.35
C HIS A 93 -7.36 17.39 0.53
N ARG A 94 -6.53 16.84 1.43
CA ARG A 94 -5.61 17.61 2.25
C ARG A 94 -4.58 18.34 1.38
N ALA A 95 -3.93 17.63 0.46
CA ALA A 95 -2.92 18.21 -0.42
C ALA A 95 -3.50 19.32 -1.32
N VAL A 96 -4.72 19.16 -1.83
CA VAL A 96 -5.41 20.22 -2.59
C VAL A 96 -5.61 21.47 -1.74
N LYS A 97 -6.10 21.34 -0.50
CA LYS A 97 -6.24 22.49 0.42
C LYS A 97 -4.90 23.17 0.71
N GLN A 98 -3.84 22.39 0.85
CA GLN A 98 -2.48 22.91 1.04
C GLN A 98 -2.01 23.73 -0.18
N VAL A 99 -2.27 23.25 -1.41
CA VAL A 99 -2.00 23.98 -2.66
C VAL A 99 -2.78 25.28 -2.71
N GLU A 100 -4.08 25.25 -2.46
CA GLU A 100 -4.95 26.44 -2.48
C GLU A 100 -4.47 27.51 -1.49
N HIS A 101 -4.09 27.11 -0.28
CA HIS A 101 -3.52 28.02 0.71
C HIS A 101 -2.22 28.65 0.22
N ARG A 102 -1.31 27.86 -0.36
CA ARG A 102 -0.04 28.34 -0.89
C ARG A 102 -0.24 29.35 -2.01
N LEU A 103 -1.13 29.04 -2.97
CA LEU A 103 -1.47 29.93 -4.08
C LEU A 103 -2.12 31.23 -3.61
N ALA A 104 -2.92 31.16 -2.53
CA ALA A 104 -3.55 32.33 -1.92
C ALA A 104 -2.61 33.13 -1.00
N GLY A 105 -1.35 32.74 -0.82
CA GLY A 105 -0.42 33.36 0.12
C GLY A 105 -0.82 33.22 1.59
N LYS A 106 -1.71 32.28 1.91
CA LYS A 106 -2.21 32.03 3.26
C LYS A 106 -1.26 31.12 4.04
N PRO A 107 -1.19 31.25 5.37
CA PRO A 107 -0.46 30.29 6.19
C PRO A 107 -1.01 28.87 6.00
N MET A 108 -0.12 27.89 6.11
CA MET A 108 -0.45 26.48 5.93
C MET A 108 -1.47 26.02 6.99
N PRO A 109 -2.46 25.19 6.61
CA PRO A 109 -3.38 24.59 7.58
C PRO A 109 -2.61 23.73 8.58
N LYS A 110 -2.76 23.98 9.88
CA LYS A 110 -2.18 23.12 10.93
C LYS A 110 -2.90 21.77 10.92
N HIS A 111 -2.15 20.68 10.90
CA HIS A 111 -2.72 19.34 11.06
C HIS A 111 -3.21 19.16 12.50
N ALA A 112 -4.50 18.89 12.66
CA ALA A 112 -5.02 18.38 13.93
C ALA A 112 -4.41 16.99 14.11
N GLY A 113 -3.51 16.82 15.10
CA GLY A 113 -3.00 15.51 15.46
C GLY A 113 -4.18 14.59 15.75
N VAL A 114 -4.24 13.46 15.04
CA VAL A 114 -5.24 12.43 15.36
C VAL A 114 -4.87 11.91 16.74
N ALA A 115 -5.73 12.16 17.73
CA ALA A 115 -5.58 11.60 19.07
C ALA A 115 -5.46 10.08 18.95
N GLY A 116 -4.44 9.53 19.61
CA GLY A 116 -4.16 8.10 19.66
C GLY A 116 -5.23 7.31 20.40
#